data_AF-A0A847Q270-F1
#
_entry.id   AF-A0A847Q270-F1
#
_cell.length_a   1.000
_cell.length_b   1.000
_cell.length_c   1.000
_cell.angle_alpha   90.00
_cell.angle_beta   90.00
_cell.angle_gamma   90.00
#
_symmetry.space_group_name_H-M   'P 1'
#
loop_
_entity.id
_entity.type
_entity.pdbx_description
1 polymer ?
#
loop_
_entity_poly.entity_id
_entity_poly.type
_entity_poly.pdbx_seq_one_letter_code
_entity_poly.pdbx_strand_id
1 'polypeptide(L)'
;MSSPTREFSLEVVKPQGIEGYGLTLTGRPQYRNGTTDISVSIWGRSLQSVVDHVLAALKRAGYSPADLSTRRKKPFLIREEDGVRLGLLFHAVKPLHKSSRIEAISQALRSMEPEEVFYWFSKCSTGPDAGRARRAFRLLAAEE
;
A
#
# COMPACT_ATOMS: atom_id res chain seq x y z
N MET A 1 -26.17 -8.79 -11.87
CA MET A 1 -25.60 -7.61 -12.55
C MET A 1 -24.56 -7.00 -11.62
N SER A 2 -23.30 -7.01 -12.06
CA SER A 2 -22.12 -6.64 -11.28
C SER A 2 -22.19 -5.20 -10.78
N SER A 3 -22.15 -5.01 -9.46
CA SER A 3 -21.78 -3.72 -8.88
C SER A 3 -20.33 -3.42 -9.27
N PRO A 4 -19.97 -2.18 -9.64
CA PRO A 4 -18.60 -1.86 -10.00
C PRO A 4 -17.72 -2.04 -8.76
N THR A 5 -16.82 -3.01 -8.81
CA THR A 5 -15.78 -3.23 -7.80
C THR A 5 -15.05 -1.90 -7.61
N ARG A 6 -15.20 -1.26 -6.44
CA ARG A 6 -14.55 0.03 -6.15
C ARG A 6 -13.08 -0.22 -5.85
N GLU A 7 -12.35 -0.42 -6.93
CA GLU A 7 -10.95 -0.81 -6.98
C GLU A 7 -10.07 0.35 -6.52
N PHE A 8 -9.12 0.05 -5.65
CA PHE A 8 -8.13 1.00 -5.19
C PHE A 8 -7.46 1.69 -6.39
N SER A 9 -7.06 2.95 -6.23
CA SER A 9 -6.37 3.70 -7.27
C SER A 9 -4.96 4.02 -6.81
N LEU A 10 -3.98 3.64 -7.64
CA LEU A 10 -2.57 3.98 -7.41
C LEU A 10 -2.16 5.06 -8.41
N GLU A 11 -1.68 6.19 -7.90
CA GLU A 11 -1.30 7.36 -8.69
C GLU A 11 0.18 7.66 -8.56
N VAL A 12 0.81 8.01 -9.67
CA VAL A 12 2.17 8.56 -9.69
C VAL A 12 2.09 10.04 -9.33
N VAL A 13 2.78 10.43 -8.27
CA VAL A 13 2.82 11.81 -7.78
C VAL A 13 4.25 12.36 -7.83
N LYS A 14 4.39 13.68 -7.84
CA LYS A 14 5.69 14.37 -7.69
C LYS A 14 5.73 15.03 -6.31
N PRO A 15 6.38 14.42 -5.31
CA PRO A 15 6.48 15.03 -3.98
C PRO A 15 7.30 16.31 -4.07
N GLN A 16 6.87 17.37 -3.37
CA GLN A 16 7.64 18.61 -3.33
C GLN A 16 8.97 18.41 -2.62
N GLY A 17 10.05 18.96 -3.18
CA GLY A 17 11.39 18.93 -2.57
C GLY A 17 12.10 17.57 -2.56
N ILE A 18 11.59 16.58 -3.29
CA ILE A 18 12.18 15.25 -3.39
C ILE A 18 12.41 14.91 -4.85
N GLU A 19 13.65 14.54 -5.19
CA GLU A 19 13.97 14.06 -6.53
C GLU A 19 13.24 12.74 -6.84
N GLY A 20 12.67 12.65 -8.04
CA GLY A 20 11.96 11.48 -8.52
C GLY A 20 10.43 11.59 -8.38
N TYR A 21 9.78 10.43 -8.25
CA TYR A 21 8.33 10.34 -8.07
C TYR A 21 7.98 9.63 -6.77
N GLY A 22 6.75 9.82 -6.35
CA GLY A 22 6.10 9.08 -5.28
C GLY A 22 4.89 8.32 -5.82
N LEU A 23 4.32 7.50 -4.96
CA LEU A 23 3.06 6.84 -5.22
C LEU A 23 2.06 7.20 -4.13
N THR A 24 0.84 7.49 -4.54
CA THR A 24 -0.32 7.63 -3.65
C THR A 24 -1.29 6.51 -3.95
N LEU A 25 -1.60 5.71 -2.95
CA LEU A 25 -2.69 4.75 -3.01
C LEU A 25 -3.92 5.37 -2.34
N THR A 26 -5.01 5.46 -3.08
CA THR A 26 -6.33 5.85 -2.58
C THR A 26 -7.30 4.69 -2.69
N GLY A 27 -8.31 4.67 -1.82
CA GLY A 27 -9.31 3.62 -1.84
C GLY A 27 -10.49 3.95 -0.94
N ARG A 28 -11.57 3.21 -1.14
CA ARG A 28 -12.79 3.26 -0.33
C ARG A 28 -13.19 1.85 0.07
N PRO A 29 -12.39 1.17 0.92
CA PRO A 29 -12.76 -0.15 1.43
C PRO A 29 -14.12 -0.07 2.13
N GLN A 30 -14.98 -1.05 1.84
CA GLN A 30 -16.29 -1.15 2.44
C GLN A 30 -16.20 -2.04 3.68
N TYR A 31 -16.26 -1.43 4.86
CA TYR A 31 -16.32 -2.17 6.12
C TYR A 31 -17.77 -2.35 6.55
N ARG A 32 -18.02 -3.32 7.45
CA ARG A 32 -19.35 -3.59 8.03
C ARG A 32 -19.99 -2.35 8.67
N ASN A 33 -19.17 -1.38 9.12
CA ASN A 33 -19.61 -0.18 9.84
C ASN A 33 -19.53 1.11 9.00
N GLY A 34 -19.29 1.03 7.69
CA GLY A 34 -19.23 2.19 6.79
C GLY A 34 -18.07 2.15 5.79
N THR A 35 -17.99 3.19 4.95
CA THR A 35 -16.87 3.40 4.02
C THR A 35 -15.88 4.40 4.64
N THR A 36 -14.58 4.14 4.52
CA THR A 36 -13.55 5.13 4.90
C THR A 36 -12.66 5.42 3.70
N ASP A 37 -12.47 6.70 3.42
CA ASP A 37 -11.47 7.16 2.46
C ASP A 37 -10.08 6.87 3.02
N ILE A 38 -9.33 6.01 2.34
CA ILE A 38 -7.93 5.76 2.64
C ILE A 38 -7.07 6.51 1.63
N SER A 39 -6.00 7.13 2.11
CA SER A 39 -4.97 7.75 1.28
C SER A 39 -3.62 7.59 1.97
N VAL A 40 -2.68 6.93 1.29
CA VAL A 40 -1.33 6.74 1.79
C VAL A 40 -0.32 6.93 0.67
N SER A 41 0.69 7.75 0.94
CA SER A 41 1.73 8.08 -0.03
C SER A 41 3.12 7.68 0.47
N ILE A 42 3.94 7.17 -0.44
CA ILE A 42 5.36 6.85 -0.24
C ILE A 42 6.22 7.42 -1.37
N TRP A 43 7.50 7.64 -1.11
CA TRP A 43 8.46 8.22 -2.06
C TRP A 43 9.89 7.98 -1.58
N GLY A 44 10.88 8.31 -2.42
CA GLY A 44 12.29 8.20 -2.06
C GLY A 44 12.69 6.76 -1.70
N ARG A 45 13.49 6.59 -0.64
CA ARG A 45 14.06 5.27 -0.26
C ARG A 45 13.00 4.23 0.11
N SER A 46 11.90 4.64 0.75
CA SER A 46 10.84 3.70 1.12
C SER A 46 10.16 3.14 -0.14
N LEU A 47 9.91 3.98 -1.15
CA LEU A 47 9.42 3.54 -2.45
C LEU A 47 10.43 2.64 -3.18
N GLN A 48 11.71 3.04 -3.23
CA GLN A 48 12.75 2.23 -3.86
C GLN A 48 12.82 0.81 -3.25
N SER A 49 12.66 0.71 -1.93
CA SER A 49 12.73 -0.57 -1.21
C SER A 49 11.53 -1.48 -1.43
N VAL A 50 10.40 -0.95 -1.91
CA VAL A 50 9.16 -1.73 -2.12
C VAL A 50 8.69 -1.75 -3.56
N VAL A 51 9.49 -1.21 -4.50
CA VAL A 51 9.08 -1.09 -5.91
C VAL A 51 8.70 -2.43 -6.52
N ASP A 52 9.39 -3.52 -6.15
CA ASP A 52 9.08 -4.86 -6.66
C ASP A 52 7.67 -5.33 -6.25
N HIS A 53 7.19 -4.93 -5.07
CA HIS A 53 5.82 -5.25 -4.63
C HIS A 53 4.80 -4.48 -5.45
N VAL A 54 5.10 -3.21 -5.75
CA VAL A 54 4.26 -2.38 -6.62
C VAL A 54 4.21 -2.99 -8.02
N LEU A 55 5.36 -3.32 -8.61
CA LEU A 55 5.42 -3.93 -9.93
C LEU A 55 4.69 -5.28 -9.99
N ALA A 56 4.79 -6.10 -8.95
CA ALA A 56 4.05 -7.36 -8.87
C ALA A 56 2.52 -7.13 -8.82
N ALA A 57 2.05 -6.16 -8.03
CA ALA A 57 0.63 -5.81 -7.98
C ALA A 57 0.13 -5.23 -9.32
N LEU A 58 0.93 -4.37 -9.96
CA LEU A 58 0.62 -3.82 -11.28
C LEU A 58 0.52 -4.92 -12.34
N LYS A 59 1.43 -5.88 -12.32
CA LYS A 59 1.40 -7.03 -13.23
C LYS A 59 0.13 -7.86 -13.04
N ARG A 60 -0.29 -8.14 -11.80
CA ARG A 60 -1.56 -8.84 -11.51
C ARG A 60 -2.78 -8.06 -11.96
N ALA A 61 -2.71 -6.74 -11.93
CA ALA A 61 -3.74 -5.84 -12.46
C ALA A 61 -3.66 -5.65 -14.00
N GLY A 62 -2.76 -6.34 -14.70
CA GLY A 62 -2.65 -6.31 -16.16
C GLY A 62 -1.85 -5.14 -16.73
N TYR A 63 -1.11 -4.40 -15.90
CA TYR A 63 -0.25 -3.30 -16.34
C TYR A 63 1.18 -3.76 -16.61
N SER A 64 1.86 -3.04 -17.50
CA SER A 64 3.29 -3.23 -17.77
C SER A 64 4.13 -2.47 -16.75
N PRO A 65 5.32 -2.96 -16.36
CA PRO A 65 6.28 -2.18 -15.56
C PRO A 65 6.62 -0.81 -16.18
N ALA A 66 6.64 -0.71 -17.52
CA ALA A 66 6.90 0.54 -18.23
C ALA A 66 5.80 1.59 -18.05
N ASP A 67 4.61 1.19 -17.61
CA ASP A 67 3.52 2.12 -17.28
C ASP A 67 3.84 2.94 -16.03
N LEU A 68 4.70 2.43 -15.13
CA LEU A 68 5.11 3.13 -13.92
C LEU A 68 6.10 4.24 -14.25
N SER A 69 5.55 5.40 -14.64
CA SER A 69 6.33 6.53 -15.16
C SER A 69 5.82 7.86 -14.64
N THR A 70 6.72 8.82 -14.47
CA THR A 70 6.41 10.23 -14.15
C THR A 70 5.52 10.93 -15.17
N ARG A 71 5.41 10.37 -16.39
CA ARG A 71 4.54 10.88 -17.47
C ARG A 71 3.10 10.36 -17.37
N ARG A 72 2.86 9.29 -16.60
CA ARG A 72 1.53 8.70 -16.49
C ARG A 72 0.61 9.65 -15.72
N LYS A 73 -0.54 9.95 -16.32
CA LYS A 73 -1.61 10.78 -15.71
C LYS A 73 -2.83 9.99 -15.25
N LYS A 74 -3.07 8.82 -15.85
CA LYS A 74 -4.21 7.95 -15.50
C LYS A 74 -3.83 7.09 -14.28
N PRO A 75 -4.67 6.97 -13.25
CA PRO A 75 -4.40 6.06 -12.15
C PRO A 75 -4.31 4.60 -12.63
N PHE A 76 -3.64 3.76 -11.84
CA PHE A 76 -3.77 2.31 -11.95
C PHE A 76 -4.96 1.86 -11.12
N LEU A 77 -5.85 1.06 -11.71
CA LEU A 77 -6.92 0.39 -10.99
C LEU A 77 -6.37 -0.90 -10.38
N ILE A 78 -6.49 -1.02 -9.06
CA ILE A 78 -5.91 -2.11 -8.28
C ILE A 78 -7.05 -2.86 -7.59
N ARG A 79 -7.05 -4.18 -7.72
CA ARG A 79 -8.01 -5.06 -7.05
C ARG A 79 -7.94 -4.90 -5.54
N GLU A 80 -9.05 -5.15 -4.86
CA GLU A 80 -9.17 -4.90 -3.42
C GLU A 80 -8.05 -5.53 -2.60
N GLU A 81 -7.79 -6.83 -2.76
CA GLU A 81 -6.75 -7.52 -1.99
C GLU A 81 -5.35 -6.92 -2.23
N ASP A 82 -5.01 -6.66 -3.49
CA ASP A 82 -3.73 -6.02 -3.85
C ASP A 82 -3.62 -4.61 -3.27
N GLY A 83 -4.72 -3.85 -3.29
CA GLY A 83 -4.80 -2.51 -2.72
C GLY A 83 -4.63 -2.53 -1.21
N VAL A 84 -5.27 -3.46 -0.51
CA VAL A 84 -5.15 -3.66 0.93
C VAL A 84 -3.71 -4.03 1.31
N ARG A 85 -3.09 -4.98 0.60
CA ARG A 85 -1.68 -5.36 0.81
C ARG A 85 -0.73 -4.19 0.58
N LEU A 86 -0.88 -3.45 -0.52
CA LEU A 86 -0.06 -2.26 -0.80
C LEU A 86 -0.28 -1.16 0.25
N GLY A 87 -1.52 -0.90 0.63
CA GLY A 87 -1.85 0.12 1.61
C GLY A 87 -1.26 -0.17 2.99
N LEU A 88 -1.34 -1.44 3.44
CA LEU A 88 -0.73 -1.88 4.68
C LEU A 88 0.80 -1.78 4.61
N LEU A 89 1.41 -2.23 3.52
CA LEU A 89 2.85 -2.08 3.27
C LEU A 89 3.26 -0.60 3.37
N PHE A 90 2.55 0.29 2.67
CA PHE A 90 2.88 1.72 2.64
C PHE A 90 2.78 2.35 4.03
N HIS A 91 1.73 2.04 4.79
CA HIS A 91 1.60 2.50 6.18
C HIS A 91 2.73 1.99 7.08
N ALA A 92 3.17 0.76 6.87
CA ALA A 92 4.23 0.14 7.65
C ALA A 92 5.61 0.73 7.34
N VAL A 93 5.95 0.91 6.06
CA VAL A 93 7.31 1.28 5.63
C VAL A 93 7.55 2.79 5.55
N LYS A 94 6.50 3.61 5.43
CA LYS A 94 6.63 5.08 5.32
C LYS A 94 7.55 5.73 6.38
N PRO A 95 7.50 5.37 7.67
CA PRO A 95 8.38 5.96 8.68
C PRO A 95 9.77 5.30 8.78
N LEU A 96 10.10 4.33 7.91
CA LEU A 96 11.31 3.52 8.03
C LEU A 96 12.41 3.99 7.05
N HIS A 97 13.65 3.89 7.52
CA HIS A 97 14.85 4.18 6.73
C HIS A 97 15.79 2.98 6.55
N LYS A 98 15.68 1.96 7.41
CA LYS A 98 16.55 0.77 7.38
C LYS A 98 15.97 -0.26 6.40
N SER A 99 16.68 -0.54 5.31
CA SER A 99 16.24 -1.48 4.27
C SER A 99 15.95 -2.88 4.82
N SER A 100 16.76 -3.39 5.74
CA SER A 100 16.52 -4.70 6.36
C SER A 100 15.17 -4.79 7.09
N ARG A 101 14.73 -3.71 7.74
CA ARG A 101 13.40 -3.67 8.38
C ARG A 101 12.28 -3.63 7.36
N ILE A 102 12.49 -2.94 6.25
CA ILE A 102 11.50 -2.88 5.16
C ILE A 102 11.36 -4.26 4.52
N GLU A 103 12.49 -4.94 4.29
CA GLU A 103 12.52 -6.28 3.70
C GLU A 103 11.82 -7.33 4.58
N ALA A 104 12.06 -7.32 5.89
CA ALA A 104 11.37 -8.21 6.83
C ALA A 104 9.84 -8.02 6.78
N ILE A 105 9.37 -6.77 6.87
CA ILE A 105 7.94 -6.45 6.77
C ILE A 105 7.36 -6.90 5.42
N SER A 106 8.11 -6.69 4.34
CA SER A 106 7.74 -7.13 2.99
C SER A 106 7.63 -8.65 2.88
N GLN A 107 8.52 -9.41 3.53
CA GLN A 107 8.47 -10.87 3.57
C GLN A 107 7.26 -11.35 4.36
N ALA A 108 7.05 -10.85 5.58
CA ALA A 108 5.89 -11.18 6.41
C ALA A 108 4.55 -10.90 5.69
N LEU A 109 4.45 -9.77 4.98
CA LEU A 109 3.25 -9.43 4.21
C LEU A 109 2.98 -10.36 3.01
N ARG A 110 4.01 -11.02 2.48
CA ARG A 110 3.84 -11.99 1.37
C ARG A 110 3.33 -13.34 1.85
N SER A 111 3.72 -13.76 3.05
CA SER A 111 3.26 -15.01 3.66
C SER A 111 1.93 -14.86 4.41
N MET A 112 1.49 -13.64 4.68
CA MET A 112 0.26 -13.36 5.42
C MET A 112 -1.00 -13.75 4.65
N GLU A 113 -1.87 -14.50 5.31
CA GLU A 113 -3.19 -14.89 4.82
C GLU A 113 -4.08 -13.66 4.57
N PRO A 114 -4.96 -13.69 3.55
CA PRO A 114 -5.78 -12.54 3.18
C PRO A 114 -6.53 -11.92 4.36
N GLU A 115 -7.21 -12.74 5.18
CA GLU A 115 -8.02 -12.29 6.31
C GLU A 115 -7.20 -11.46 7.31
N GLU A 116 -5.96 -11.89 7.56
CA GLU A 116 -5.05 -11.20 8.47
C GLU A 116 -4.59 -9.87 7.87
N VAL A 117 -4.28 -9.82 6.57
CA VAL A 117 -3.96 -8.55 5.88
C VAL A 117 -5.15 -7.58 5.97
N PHE A 118 -6.37 -8.05 5.71
CA PHE A 118 -7.57 -7.23 5.80
C PHE A 118 -7.80 -6.69 7.22
N TYR A 119 -7.58 -7.53 8.24
CA TYR A 119 -7.65 -7.13 9.65
C TYR A 119 -6.65 -6.02 9.98
N TRP A 120 -5.36 -6.25 9.69
CA TRP A 120 -4.30 -5.28 9.98
C TRP A 120 -4.48 -3.98 9.20
N PHE A 121 -4.88 -4.08 7.94
CA PHE A 121 -5.16 -2.91 7.13
C PHE A 121 -6.30 -2.08 7.74
N SER A 122 -7.42 -2.69 8.11
CA SER A 122 -8.53 -2.00 8.78
C SER A 122 -8.08 -1.27 10.05
N LYS A 123 -7.25 -1.91 10.87
CA LYS A 123 -6.68 -1.33 12.10
C LYS A 123 -5.70 -0.20 11.81
N CYS A 124 -4.92 -0.28 10.74
CA CYS A 124 -3.89 0.70 10.40
C CYS A 124 -4.42 1.90 9.60
N SER A 125 -5.56 1.77 8.93
CA SER A 125 -6.09 2.80 8.03
C SER A 125 -7.12 3.71 8.69
N THR A 126 -7.82 3.25 9.73
CA THR A 126 -8.97 3.97 10.32
C THR A 126 -8.90 4.11 11.84
N GLY A 127 -9.58 5.15 12.36
CA GLY A 127 -9.78 5.35 13.80
C GLY A 127 -8.62 5.98 14.57
N PRO A 128 -8.85 6.35 15.85
CA PRO A 128 -7.87 7.08 16.67
C PRO A 128 -6.61 6.26 16.98
N ASP A 129 -6.71 4.93 16.97
CA ASP A 129 -5.60 4.03 17.30
C ASP A 129 -4.75 3.61 16.09
N ALA A 130 -5.04 4.11 14.89
CA ALA A 130 -4.33 3.73 13.66
C ALA A 130 -2.81 3.87 13.78
N GLY A 131 -2.31 4.92 14.45
CA GLY A 131 -0.88 5.11 14.70
C GLY A 131 -0.27 4.00 15.56
N ARG A 132 -0.99 3.56 16.61
CA ARG A 132 -0.56 2.47 17.50
C ARG A 132 -0.61 1.13 16.78
N ALA A 133 -1.68 0.88 16.01
CA ALA A 133 -1.81 -0.32 15.19
C ALA A 133 -0.65 -0.47 14.19
N ARG A 134 -0.27 0.61 13.49
CA ARG A 134 0.89 0.60 12.58
C ARG A 134 2.19 0.26 13.31
N ARG A 135 2.35 0.69 14.56
CA ARG A 135 3.53 0.34 15.37
C ARG A 135 3.49 -1.12 15.79
N ALA A 136 2.35 -1.61 16.27
CA ALA A 136 2.17 -3.01 16.64
C ALA A 136 2.44 -3.95 15.46
N PHE A 137 1.86 -3.63 14.29
CA PHE A 137 2.09 -4.37 13.06
C PHE A 137 3.58 -4.46 12.69
N ARG A 138 4.32 -3.35 12.77
CA ARG A 138 5.77 -3.35 12.49
C ARG A 138 6.60 -4.14 13.50
N LEU A 139 6.11 -4.35 14.71
CA LEU A 139 6.81 -5.16 15.71
C LEU A 139 6.57 -6.64 15.40
N LEU A 140 5.31 -7.03 15.21
CA LEU A 140 4.92 -8.38 14.81
C LEU A 140 5.61 -8.81 13.51
N ALA A 141 5.46 -8.02 12.44
CA ALA A 141 6.03 -8.32 11.12
C ALA A 141 7.57 -8.23 11.04
N ALA A 142 8.25 -7.87 12.13
CA ALA A 142 9.71 -7.87 12.21
C ALA A 142 10.26 -8.94 13.18
N GLU A 143 9.37 -9.65 13.88
CA GLU A 143 9.67 -10.79 14.75
C GLU A 143 9.36 -12.14 14.06
N GLU A 144 8.49 -12.12 13.05
CA GLU A 144 8.27 -13.22 12.07
C GLU A 144 9.42 -13.31 11.05
#